data_AF-A0A9X7XVP8-F1
#
_entry.id   AF-A0A9X7XVP8-F1
#
_cell.length_a   1.000
_cell.length_b   1.000
_cell.length_c   1.000
_cell.angle_alpha   90.00
_cell.angle_beta   90.00
_cell.angle_gamma   90.00
#
_symmetry.space_group_name_H-M   'P 1'
#
loop_
_entity.id
_entity.type
_entity.pdbx_description
1 polymer ?
#
loop_
_entity_poly.entity_id
_entity_poly.type
_entity_poly.pdbx_seq_one_letter_code
_entity_poly.pdbx_strand_id
1 'polypeptide(L)'
;MGEEKMTNKKLISKWTGKSYLSWLYVSKEHKFKKVVVKEIQFDVLKNISLGIANNIDFDMNKIVAVLVDIETGTPLDTLNSSGYGGYIFDSDLASLDNQLVDHYTRTNLNIFTAGNPADVYLSILDAIRPDIDRPAEIHLVNDADQKSRLAKERWTLGRELN
;
A
#
# COMPACT_ATOMS: atom_id res chain seq x y z
N MET A 1 -42.78 0.70 -0.27
CA MET A 1 -41.62 -0.12 0.14
C MET A 1 -40.52 0.18 -0.86
N GLY A 2 -39.51 0.94 -0.45
CA GLY A 2 -38.36 1.23 -1.30
C GLY A 2 -37.41 0.05 -1.24
N GLU A 3 -37.11 -0.55 -2.39
CA GLU A 3 -36.04 -1.55 -2.50
C GLU A 3 -34.70 -0.84 -2.25
N GLU A 4 -34.05 -1.16 -1.13
CA GLU A 4 -32.63 -0.94 -0.97
C GLU A 4 -31.92 -1.68 -2.10
N LYS A 5 -31.45 -0.94 -3.13
CA LYS A 5 -30.37 -1.42 -3.98
C LYS A 5 -29.16 -1.62 -3.07
N MET A 6 -28.97 -2.84 -2.57
CA MET A 6 -27.70 -3.29 -2.02
C MET A 6 -26.66 -3.20 -3.14
N THR A 7 -25.99 -2.06 -3.26
CA THR A 7 -24.80 -1.89 -4.09
C THR A 7 -23.76 -2.89 -3.59
N ASN A 8 -23.52 -3.92 -4.39
CA ASN A 8 -22.64 -5.02 -4.05
C ASN A 8 -21.19 -4.53 -4.17
N LYS A 9 -20.68 -3.86 -3.13
CA LYS A 9 -19.32 -3.29 -3.12
C LYS A 9 -18.31 -4.39 -3.39
N LYS A 10 -17.63 -4.35 -4.54
CA LYS A 10 -16.56 -5.27 -4.88
C LYS A 10 -15.35 -4.99 -3.99
N LEU A 11 -14.81 -6.03 -3.36
CA LEU A 11 -13.58 -5.92 -2.60
C LEU A 11 -12.41 -5.63 -3.54
N ILE A 12 -11.69 -4.52 -3.30
CA ILE A 12 -10.57 -4.09 -4.15
C ILE A 12 -9.23 -4.62 -3.59
N SER A 13 -9.09 -4.70 -2.26
CA SER A 13 -7.89 -5.19 -1.59
C SER A 13 -8.19 -5.85 -0.25
N LYS A 14 -7.23 -6.62 0.27
CA LYS A 14 -7.28 -7.23 1.61
C LYS A 14 -5.89 -7.36 2.21
N TRP A 15 -5.79 -7.28 3.53
CA TRP A 15 -4.57 -7.65 4.25
C TRP A 15 -4.41 -9.16 4.27
N THR A 16 -3.18 -9.62 4.09
CA THR A 16 -2.88 -11.06 4.14
C THR A 16 -2.51 -11.53 5.54
N GLY A 17 -2.21 -10.60 6.45
CA GLY A 17 -1.69 -10.87 7.79
C GLY A 17 -0.19 -11.22 7.80
N LYS A 18 0.50 -11.09 6.67
CA LYS A 18 1.95 -11.24 6.59
C LYS A 18 2.64 -9.90 6.72
N SER A 19 3.77 -9.91 7.42
CA SER A 19 4.66 -8.77 7.58
C SER A 19 6.06 -9.16 7.12
N TYR A 20 6.78 -8.22 6.52
CA TYR A 20 8.11 -8.44 5.95
C TYR A 20 9.07 -7.39 6.49
N LEU A 21 10.27 -7.81 6.91
CA LEU A 21 11.41 -6.91 6.98
C LEU A 21 11.96 -6.78 5.56
N SER A 22 11.73 -5.63 4.95
CA SER A 22 12.04 -5.35 3.55
C SER A 22 12.78 -4.02 3.42
N TRP A 23 12.89 -3.53 2.19
CA TRP A 23 13.56 -2.30 1.82
C TRP A 23 12.59 -1.31 1.21
N LEU A 24 12.79 -0.05 1.51
CA LEU A 24 12.13 1.07 0.87
C LEU A 24 13.18 1.98 0.25
N TYR A 25 13.05 2.25 -1.04
CA TYR A 25 13.89 3.20 -1.74
C TYR A 25 13.53 4.64 -1.36
N VAL A 26 14.57 5.44 -1.10
CA VAL A 26 14.46 6.83 -0.65
C VAL A 26 15.14 7.72 -1.69
N SER A 27 14.35 8.32 -2.57
CA SER A 27 14.86 9.07 -3.72
C SER A 27 15.79 10.23 -3.33
N LYS A 28 15.47 10.97 -2.26
CA LYS A 28 16.29 12.09 -1.76
C LYS A 28 17.69 11.67 -1.31
N GLU A 29 17.81 10.48 -0.75
CA GLU A 29 19.07 9.95 -0.22
C GLU A 29 19.74 8.97 -1.20
N HIS A 30 19.05 8.68 -2.32
CA HIS A 30 19.43 7.70 -3.32
C HIS A 30 19.89 6.36 -2.71
N LYS A 31 19.14 5.86 -1.72
CA LYS A 31 19.48 4.64 -0.99
C LYS A 31 18.24 3.89 -0.51
N PHE A 32 18.43 2.61 -0.19
CA PHE A 32 17.41 1.80 0.47
C PHE A 32 17.50 1.92 1.99
N LYS A 33 16.35 2.02 2.66
CA LYS A 33 16.21 1.92 4.13
C LYS A 33 15.46 0.64 4.49
N LYS A 34 15.89 -0.03 5.57
CA LYS A 34 15.17 -1.18 6.13
C LYS A 34 13.86 -0.70 6.73
N VAL A 35 12.77 -1.38 6.40
CA VAL A 35 11.41 -1.07 6.89
C VAL A 35 10.64 -2.36 7.16
N VAL A 36 9.62 -2.26 8.02
CA VAL A 36 8.62 -3.31 8.17
C VAL A 36 7.44 -2.99 7.25
N VAL A 37 7.11 -3.92 6.37
CA VAL A 37 6.06 -3.81 5.37
C VAL A 37 4.95 -4.82 5.67
N LYS A 38 3.71 -4.35 5.82
CA LYS A 38 2.54 -5.24 5.96
C LYS A 38 1.96 -5.54 4.58
N GLU A 39 1.83 -6.81 4.23
CA GLU A 39 1.38 -7.21 2.89
C GLU A 39 -0.13 -6.98 2.71
N ILE A 40 -0.44 -6.33 1.59
CA ILE A 40 -1.78 -6.10 1.10
C ILE A 40 -1.91 -6.69 -0.31
N GLN A 41 -3.00 -7.40 -0.55
CA GLN A 41 -3.27 -8.01 -1.85
C GLN A 41 -4.43 -7.26 -2.50
N PHE A 42 -4.23 -6.77 -3.72
CA PHE A 42 -5.31 -6.24 -4.56
C PHE A 42 -5.92 -7.37 -5.40
N ASP A 43 -7.24 -7.40 -5.56
CA ASP A 43 -7.96 -8.48 -6.25
C ASP A 43 -7.51 -8.64 -7.71
N VAL A 44 -7.16 -7.52 -8.36
CA VAL A 44 -6.72 -7.47 -9.75
C VAL A 44 -5.21 -7.69 -9.92
N LEU A 45 -4.43 -7.64 -8.83
CA LEU A 45 -2.97 -7.81 -8.81
C LEU A 45 -2.56 -8.97 -7.88
N LYS A 46 -3.30 -10.09 -7.91
CA LYS A 46 -3.13 -11.20 -6.95
C LYS A 46 -1.72 -11.78 -6.87
N ASN A 47 -0.95 -11.66 -7.95
CA ASN A 47 0.40 -12.22 -8.08
C ASN A 47 1.51 -11.18 -7.82
N ILE A 48 1.16 -9.95 -7.47
CA ILE A 48 2.13 -8.88 -7.16
C ILE A 48 2.13 -8.66 -5.65
N SER A 49 3.32 -8.73 -5.06
CA SER A 49 3.51 -8.51 -3.63
C SER A 49 3.60 -7.02 -3.32
N LEU A 50 2.50 -6.46 -2.84
CA LEU A 50 2.41 -5.08 -2.37
C LEU A 50 2.31 -5.04 -0.85
N GLY A 51 2.71 -3.92 -0.26
CA GLY A 51 2.49 -3.71 1.15
C GLY A 51 2.60 -2.26 1.57
N ILE A 52 2.29 -2.00 2.85
CA ILE A 52 2.34 -0.65 3.42
C ILE A 52 3.36 -0.60 4.54
N ALA A 53 4.28 0.36 4.44
CA ALA A 53 5.19 0.75 5.49
C ALA A 53 4.68 2.05 6.13
N ASN A 54 4.61 2.07 7.46
CA ASN A 54 4.06 3.20 8.24
C ASN A 54 5.15 3.88 9.08
N ASN A 55 4.89 5.12 9.49
CA ASN A 55 5.73 5.91 10.41
C ASN A 55 7.20 5.98 9.97
N ILE A 56 7.43 6.42 8.73
CA ILE A 56 8.77 6.46 8.15
C ILE A 56 9.33 7.87 8.30
N ASP A 57 10.44 7.99 9.02
CA ASP A 57 11.12 9.26 9.20
C ASP A 57 12.09 9.53 8.03
N PHE A 58 11.70 10.46 7.18
CA PHE A 58 12.55 11.04 6.14
C PHE A 58 12.81 12.49 6.48
N ASP A 59 13.90 12.75 7.21
CA ASP A 59 14.49 14.07 7.49
C ASP A 59 13.53 15.25 7.29
N MET A 60 12.71 15.49 8.33
CA MET A 60 11.80 16.62 8.53
C MET A 60 10.46 16.63 7.76
N ASN A 61 10.16 15.62 6.94
CA ASN A 61 8.80 15.38 6.45
C ASN A 61 8.29 14.05 7.01
N LYS A 62 7.37 14.10 7.98
CA LYS A 62 6.73 12.90 8.52
C LYS A 62 5.89 12.22 7.43
N ILE A 63 6.45 11.17 6.83
CA ILE A 63 5.70 10.28 5.94
C ILE A 63 4.96 9.29 6.83
N VAL A 64 3.63 9.33 6.72
CA VAL A 64 2.75 8.59 7.60
C VAL A 64 2.61 7.16 7.11
N ALA A 65 2.43 6.98 5.80
CA ALA A 65 2.31 5.68 5.16
C ALA A 65 2.87 5.71 3.73
N VAL A 66 3.45 4.60 3.29
CA VAL A 66 3.98 4.38 1.94
C VAL A 66 3.49 3.05 1.42
N LEU A 67 2.84 3.06 0.25
CA LEU A 67 2.53 1.85 -0.50
C LEU A 67 3.79 1.47 -1.27
N VAL A 68 4.24 0.24 -1.11
CA VAL A 68 5.52 -0.24 -1.63
C VAL A 68 5.33 -1.55 -2.40
N ASP A 69 6.02 -1.64 -3.53
CA ASP A 69 6.28 -2.92 -4.19
C ASP A 69 7.33 -3.68 -3.38
N ILE A 70 6.95 -4.81 -2.78
CA ILE A 70 7.81 -5.54 -1.82
C ILE A 70 9.06 -6.09 -2.51
N GLU A 71 8.93 -6.54 -3.77
CA GLU A 71 10.02 -7.20 -4.50
C GLU A 71 11.14 -6.23 -4.87
N THR A 72 10.78 -5.00 -5.25
CA THR A 72 11.71 -3.96 -5.70
C THR A 72 12.03 -2.92 -4.63
N GLY A 73 11.20 -2.81 -3.58
CA GLY A 73 11.28 -1.75 -2.58
C GLY A 73 10.88 -0.37 -3.11
N THR A 74 10.22 -0.32 -4.27
CA THR A 74 9.84 0.94 -4.93
C THR A 74 8.63 1.57 -4.24
N PRO A 75 8.68 2.84 -3.83
CA PRO A 75 7.50 3.56 -3.35
C PRO A 75 6.53 3.80 -4.53
N LEU A 76 5.30 3.30 -4.39
CA LEU A 76 4.23 3.45 -5.38
C LEU A 76 3.34 4.66 -5.08
N ASP A 77 3.09 4.92 -3.79
CA ASP A 77 2.26 6.03 -3.33
C ASP A 77 2.60 6.39 -1.88
N THR A 78 2.33 7.64 -1.48
CA THR A 78 2.72 8.15 -0.15
C THR A 78 1.64 9.06 0.43
N LEU A 79 1.35 8.89 1.71
CA LEU A 79 0.62 9.88 2.50
C LEU A 79 1.58 10.65 3.40
N ASN A 80 1.68 11.95 3.14
CA ASN A 80 2.49 12.88 3.94
C ASN A 80 1.59 13.70 4.85
N SER A 81 2.07 13.98 6.06
CA SER A 81 1.31 14.72 7.06
C SER A 81 0.99 16.18 6.67
N SER A 82 1.70 16.74 5.69
CA SER A 82 1.57 18.13 5.23
C SER A 82 0.71 18.30 3.97
N GLY A 83 0.30 17.22 3.30
CA GLY A 83 -0.26 17.27 1.94
C GLY A 83 -1.78 17.07 1.83
N TYR A 84 -2.46 16.66 2.91
CA TYR A 84 -3.89 16.32 2.85
C TYR A 84 -4.72 17.19 3.80
N GLY A 85 -5.00 18.42 3.37
CA GLY A 85 -6.18 19.22 3.79
C GLY A 85 -6.49 19.34 5.29
N GLY A 86 -5.53 19.14 6.20
CA GLY A 86 -5.78 19.17 7.65
C GLY A 86 -6.43 17.91 8.23
N TYR A 87 -6.45 16.78 7.53
CA TYR A 87 -6.91 15.51 8.11
C TYR A 87 -5.83 14.89 9.02
N ILE A 88 -5.79 15.44 10.24
CA ILE A 88 -5.77 14.80 11.55
C ILE A 88 -4.78 13.62 11.76
N PHE A 89 -3.74 13.92 12.55
CA PHE A 89 -2.83 12.97 13.21
C PHE A 89 -3.50 12.10 14.31
N ASP A 90 -4.82 12.20 14.53
CA ASP A 90 -5.63 11.31 15.40
C ASP A 90 -6.28 10.13 14.67
N SER A 91 -6.14 9.99 13.35
CA SER A 91 -6.65 8.80 12.66
C SER A 91 -5.75 7.61 12.99
N ASP A 92 -6.32 6.51 13.49
CA ASP A 92 -5.57 5.29 13.72
C ASP A 92 -4.87 4.81 12.42
N LEU A 93 -3.80 4.02 12.57
CA LEU A 93 -3.02 3.52 11.42
C LEU A 93 -3.88 2.80 10.36
N ALA A 94 -5.01 2.19 10.76
CA ALA A 94 -5.89 1.50 9.82
C ALA A 94 -6.57 2.49 8.87
N SER A 95 -7.03 3.62 9.40
CA SER A 95 -7.65 4.68 8.61
C SER A 95 -6.67 5.27 7.60
N LEU A 96 -5.41 5.47 8.00
CA LEU A 96 -4.35 5.97 7.13
C LEU A 96 -4.02 4.97 6.01
N ASP A 97 -3.87 3.70 6.36
CA ASP A 97 -3.63 2.64 5.38
C ASP A 97 -4.78 2.59 4.34
N ASN A 98 -6.04 2.69 4.80
CA ASN A 98 -7.20 2.71 3.92
C ASN A 98 -7.22 3.94 3.00
N GLN A 99 -6.91 5.13 3.52
CA GLN A 99 -6.83 6.36 2.71
C GLN A 99 -5.76 6.27 1.63
N LEU A 100 -4.63 5.66 1.93
CA LEU A 100 -3.54 5.44 0.97
C LEU A 100 -3.97 4.47 -0.14
N VAL A 101 -4.65 3.38 0.22
CA VAL A 101 -5.22 2.43 -0.75
C VAL A 101 -6.26 3.10 -1.65
N ASP A 102 -7.16 3.90 -1.06
CA ASP A 102 -8.18 4.64 -1.81
C ASP A 102 -7.55 5.69 -2.74
N HIS A 103 -6.49 6.37 -2.29
CA HIS A 103 -5.75 7.32 -3.13
C HIS A 103 -5.08 6.63 -4.31
N TYR A 104 -4.37 5.53 -4.06
CA TYR A 104 -3.67 4.78 -5.09
C TYR A 104 -4.64 4.21 -6.13
N THR A 105 -5.76 3.64 -5.69
CA THR A 105 -6.77 3.05 -6.59
C THR A 105 -7.44 4.11 -7.48
N ARG A 106 -7.72 5.29 -6.91
CA ARG A 106 -8.31 6.40 -7.67
C ARG A 106 -7.35 7.02 -8.67
N THR A 107 -6.08 7.17 -8.30
CA THR A 107 -5.05 7.80 -9.16
C THR A 107 -4.56 6.84 -10.26
N ASN A 108 -4.58 5.53 -10.00
CA ASN A 108 -4.13 4.50 -10.93
C ASN A 108 -5.30 3.65 -11.47
N LEU A 109 -6.42 4.30 -11.77
CA LEU A 109 -7.66 3.66 -12.22
C LEU A 109 -7.46 2.75 -13.45
N ASN A 110 -6.50 3.10 -14.31
CA ASN A 110 -6.11 2.33 -15.49
C ASN A 110 -5.64 0.91 -15.13
N ILE A 111 -4.94 0.72 -14.00
CA ILE A 111 -4.55 -0.61 -13.52
C ILE A 111 -5.81 -1.43 -13.18
N PHE A 112 -6.75 -0.83 -12.46
CA PHE A 112 -7.92 -1.51 -11.91
C PHE A 112 -9.05 -1.79 -12.92
N THR A 113 -8.97 -1.18 -14.10
CA THR A 113 -9.97 -1.30 -15.18
C THR A 113 -9.41 -1.96 -16.45
N ALA A 114 -8.10 -2.20 -16.52
CA ALA A 114 -7.46 -2.82 -17.67
C ALA A 114 -7.88 -4.28 -17.85
N GLY A 115 -7.87 -4.75 -19.11
CA GLY A 115 -8.03 -6.16 -19.44
C GLY A 115 -6.86 -7.03 -18.96
N ASN A 116 -5.66 -6.44 -18.85
CA ASN A 116 -4.50 -7.07 -18.17
C ASN A 116 -3.87 -6.09 -17.14
N PRO A 117 -4.38 -6.07 -15.90
CA PRO A 117 -3.90 -5.19 -14.84
C PRO A 117 -2.41 -5.35 -14.52
N ALA A 118 -1.88 -6.58 -14.59
CA ALA A 118 -0.49 -6.86 -14.25
C ALA A 118 0.49 -6.20 -15.23
N ASP A 119 0.21 -6.25 -16.54
CA ASP A 119 1.06 -5.62 -17.55
C ASP A 119 1.11 -4.09 -17.39
N VAL A 120 -0.05 -3.48 -17.12
CA VAL A 120 -0.14 -2.03 -16.88
C VAL A 120 0.64 -1.65 -15.61
N TYR A 121 0.47 -2.43 -14.54
CA TYR A 121 1.23 -2.24 -13.31
C TYR A 121 2.74 -2.34 -13.53
N LEU A 122 3.22 -3.41 -14.19
CA LEU A 122 4.64 -3.62 -14.44
C LEU A 122 5.24 -2.52 -15.31
N SER A 123 4.48 -2.02 -16.31
CA SER A 123 4.90 -0.89 -17.14
C SER A 123 5.07 0.39 -16.34
N ILE A 124 4.18 0.66 -15.37
CA ILE A 124 4.30 1.80 -14.46
C ILE A 124 5.50 1.60 -13.53
N LEU A 125 5.64 0.41 -12.95
CA LEU A 125 6.74 0.07 -12.05
C LEU A 125 8.10 0.24 -12.72
N ASP A 126 8.27 -0.26 -13.95
CA ASP A 126 9.50 -0.13 -14.72
C ASP A 126 9.91 1.33 -14.97
N ALA A 127 8.94 2.25 -15.05
CA ALA A 127 9.21 3.67 -15.25
C ALA A 127 9.67 4.40 -13.97
N ILE A 128 9.34 3.88 -12.79
CA ILE A 128 9.61 4.55 -11.50
C ILE A 128 10.58 3.80 -10.60
N ARG A 129 10.89 2.53 -10.90
CA ARG A 129 11.79 1.73 -10.08
C ARG A 129 13.18 2.36 -10.02
N PRO A 130 13.88 2.27 -8.88
CA PRO A 130 15.24 2.79 -8.77
C PRO A 130 16.22 2.02 -9.65
N ASP A 131 17.12 2.75 -10.29
CA ASP A 131 18.25 2.19 -11.08
C ASP A 131 19.47 1.89 -10.19
N ILE A 132 19.22 1.29 -9.02
CA ILE A 132 20.26 0.83 -8.09
C ILE A 132 19.88 -0.53 -7.53
N ASP A 133 20.90 -1.35 -7.25
CA ASP A 133 20.68 -2.69 -6.71
C ASP A 133 20.04 -2.63 -5.32
N ARG A 134 18.88 -3.28 -5.20
CA ARG A 134 18.26 -3.53 -3.89
C ARG A 134 19.10 -4.54 -3.12
N PRO A 135 19.33 -4.35 -1.81
CA PRO A 135 19.93 -5.40 -0.99
C PRO A 135 19.05 -6.65 -1.00
N ALA A 136 19.66 -7.84 -1.09
CA ALA A 136 18.95 -9.10 -1.33
C ALA A 136 17.97 -9.53 -0.22
N GLU A 137 18.14 -9.00 1.00
CA GLU A 137 17.47 -9.48 2.22
C GLU A 137 15.98 -9.06 2.28
N ILE A 138 15.05 -10.01 2.13
CA ILE A 138 13.65 -9.86 2.57
C ILE A 138 13.35 -11.02 3.52
N HIS A 139 12.89 -10.71 4.73
CA HIS A 139 12.53 -11.72 5.72
C HIS A 139 11.06 -11.64 6.08
N LEU A 140 10.35 -12.78 5.98
CA LEU A 140 9.02 -12.91 6.55
C LEU A 140 9.13 -12.79 8.07
N VAL A 141 8.43 -11.83 8.64
CA VAL A 141 8.31 -11.67 10.09
C VAL A 141 7.10 -12.50 10.53
N ASN A 142 7.35 -13.59 11.25
CA ASN A 142 6.27 -14.37 11.87
C ASN A 142 5.72 -13.58 13.07
N ASP A 143 4.58 -12.91 12.87
CA ASP A 143 3.81 -12.12 13.86
C ASP A 143 3.13 -13.01 14.95
N ALA A 144 3.83 -14.02 15.46
CA ALA A 144 3.34 -14.77 16.63
C ALA A 144 3.32 -13.90 17.90
N ASP A 145 4.08 -12.79 17.94
CA ASP A 145 4.39 -12.13 19.21
C ASP A 145 3.68 -10.81 19.54
N GLN A 146 2.80 -10.23 18.70
CA GLN A 146 1.98 -9.11 19.20
C GLN A 146 0.81 -8.74 18.25
N LYS A 147 -0.43 -9.01 18.67
CA LYS A 147 -1.67 -8.32 18.19
C LYS A 147 -2.26 -8.70 16.80
N SER A 148 -1.84 -9.78 16.16
CA SER A 148 -2.40 -10.28 14.87
C SER A 148 -3.92 -10.55 14.87
N ARG A 149 -4.56 -10.73 16.03
CA ARG A 149 -6.02 -10.92 16.13
C ARG A 149 -6.87 -9.70 15.69
N LEU A 150 -6.30 -8.49 15.67
CA LEU A 150 -6.97 -7.25 15.23
C LEU A 150 -6.84 -6.97 13.72
N ALA A 151 -6.01 -7.73 12.99
CA ALA A 151 -5.80 -7.53 11.55
C ALA A 151 -6.88 -8.19 10.67
N LYS A 152 -7.61 -9.19 11.19
CA LYS A 152 -8.67 -9.91 10.47
C LYS A 152 -9.91 -9.05 10.14
N GLU A 153 -10.01 -7.83 10.68
CA GLU A 153 -11.18 -6.96 10.51
C GLU A 153 -10.91 -5.73 9.62
N ARG A 154 -9.68 -5.51 9.12
CA ARG A 154 -9.32 -4.29 8.36
C ARG A 154 -9.57 -4.42 6.86
N TRP A 155 -10.81 -4.62 6.43
CA TRP A 155 -11.14 -4.65 5.01
C TRP A 155 -11.32 -3.22 4.48
N THR A 156 -10.60 -2.83 3.42
CA THR A 156 -10.90 -1.59 2.69
C THR A 156 -11.95 -1.90 1.64
N LEU A 157 -13.17 -1.40 1.85
CA LEU A 157 -14.25 -1.52 0.87
C LEU A 157 -14.09 -0.40 -0.17
N GLY A 158 -13.80 -0.76 -1.41
CA GLY A 158 -13.83 0.18 -2.53
C GLY A 158 -15.23 0.72 -2.81
N ARG A 159 -15.31 1.96 -3.32
CA ARG A 159 -16.52 2.45 -4.01
C ARG A 159 -16.52 1.94 -5.46
N GLU A 160 -17.72 1.71 -6.01
CA GLU A 160 -17.87 1.53 -7.45
C GLU A 160 -17.30 2.75 -8.17
N LEU A 161 -16.41 2.47 -9.13
CA LEU A 161 -15.97 3.43 -10.12
C LEU A 161 -17.01 3.36 -11.23
N ASN A 162 -17.95 4.32 -11.20
CA ASN A 162 -18.97 4.51 -12.23
C ASN A 162 -18.36 4.98 -13.55
#